data_AF-A0A7W1V6Y9-F1
#
_entry.id   AF-A0A7W1V6Y9-F1
#
_cell.length_a   1.000
_cell.length_b   1.000
_cell.length_c   1.000
_cell.angle_alpha   90.00
_cell.angle_beta   90.00
_cell.angle_gamma   90.00
#
_symmetry.space_group_name_H-M   'P 1'
#
loop_
_entity.id
_entity.type
_entity.pdbx_description
1 polymer ?
#
loop_
_entity_poly.entity_id
_entity_poly.type
_entity_poly.pdbx_seq_one_letter_code
_entity_poly.pdbx_strand_id
1 'polypeptide(L)'
;MALSRKAKIIIGVSATVLIIAIIIASVFATRKDTPEVTVVKVETRRELRSTVTSSGEVRPIQFINLTSEVQGRIEDIYVKEGDKVTAGTPLVKLDPTQLQSGTDAQLAAYQASQNEMQVTRSQVSAAQNQLSQAQQGLNASQASVDTTIQQVASARQQVETAKTDIPKAQTEIDRAKVELNAAKREFRQSAELVEKGYASKLEFDQAKDRVENAEAVLRNAQIALQSAQSRIKSAQLAVNEAEARVKENRARARQQEVAVKDARRGIETANLSADASSKRSEQQAAVLSGQKSQRDKTMQVAPINGVIADIPSKVGTFAVAGLSTTPLLTIADMSTVNVEVKVDETEIDKVEVGQPVKVKVDAFGEKEIVGKVTQKTPLAVGKSQTSGGLSTNINVQEAKEFRVVIELVEMTEDVRDGLRPGMSATAVITTKTQENVIAVPLQAVIEKKPEAAASPAIGGDAPPTSDKPKNIKGVYVLDVNKTKFVEVETGITGESDIQIIAGLSEGQEVVTGPSRVLNTLKEGTVVKRQVKKEGAETASK
;
A
#
# COMPACT_ATOMS: atom_id res chain seq x y z
N MET A 1 62.65 35.28 -98.27
CA MET A 1 63.66 34.23 -98.56
C MET A 1 62.92 32.94 -98.89
N ALA A 2 63.04 32.48 -100.14
CA ALA A 2 62.42 31.23 -100.60
C ALA A 2 63.16 30.03 -99.98
N LEU A 3 62.48 29.29 -99.11
CA LEU A 3 63.00 28.06 -98.52
C LEU A 3 63.24 27.01 -99.62
N SER A 4 64.49 26.53 -99.70
CA SER A 4 64.98 25.52 -100.63
C SER A 4 64.09 24.27 -100.67
N ARG A 5 63.85 23.73 -101.87
CA ARG A 5 62.99 22.55 -102.14
C ARG A 5 63.31 21.34 -101.26
N LYS A 6 64.55 21.22 -100.73
CA LYS A 6 64.95 20.13 -99.82
C LYS A 6 64.33 20.25 -98.42
N ALA A 7 64.09 21.46 -97.91
CA ALA A 7 63.50 21.65 -96.57
C ALA A 7 61.99 21.31 -96.53
N LYS A 8 61.26 21.57 -97.62
CA LYS A 8 59.82 21.23 -97.70
C LYS A 8 59.55 19.73 -97.73
N ILE A 9 60.45 18.94 -98.33
CA ILE A 9 60.33 17.47 -98.38
C ILE A 9 60.63 16.86 -97.00
N ILE A 10 61.62 17.38 -96.28
CA ILE A 10 61.97 16.88 -94.93
C ILE A 10 60.85 17.18 -93.93
N ILE A 11 60.23 18.36 -94.00
CA ILE A 11 59.10 18.73 -93.13
C ILE A 11 57.83 17.92 -93.48
N GLY A 12 57.60 17.63 -94.76
CA GLY A 12 56.49 16.78 -95.20
C GLY A 12 56.63 15.34 -94.69
N VAL A 13 57.82 14.75 -94.84
CA VAL A 13 58.08 13.36 -94.41
C VAL A 13 58.06 13.23 -92.89
N SER A 14 58.63 14.19 -92.14
CA SER A 14 58.61 14.15 -90.67
C SER A 14 57.19 14.30 -90.11
N ALA A 15 56.34 15.13 -90.71
CA ALA A 15 54.94 15.27 -90.31
C ALA A 15 54.14 13.97 -90.53
N THR A 16 54.32 13.28 -91.66
CA THR A 16 53.68 11.97 -91.90
C THR A 16 54.17 10.88 -90.95
N VAL A 17 55.47 10.84 -90.62
CA VAL A 17 56.00 9.85 -89.67
C VAL A 17 55.48 10.13 -88.25
N LEU A 18 55.34 11.40 -87.87
CA LEU A 18 54.74 11.78 -86.58
C LEU A 18 53.26 11.42 -86.51
N ILE A 19 52.50 11.63 -87.58
CA ILE A 19 51.08 11.25 -87.63
C ILE A 19 50.92 9.73 -87.60
N ILE A 20 51.75 8.98 -88.33
CA ILE A 20 51.73 7.51 -88.30
C ILE A 20 52.17 6.99 -86.92
N ALA A 21 53.16 7.60 -86.27
CA ALA A 21 53.57 7.25 -84.91
C ALA A 21 52.47 7.57 -83.88
N ILE A 22 51.72 8.67 -84.05
CA ILE A 22 50.56 9.01 -83.20
C ILE A 22 49.39 8.04 -83.45
N ILE A 23 49.14 7.63 -84.69
CA ILE A 23 48.11 6.63 -85.02
C ILE A 23 48.50 5.25 -84.49
N ILE A 24 49.77 4.84 -84.64
CA ILE A 24 50.27 3.57 -84.10
C ILE A 24 50.25 3.61 -82.56
N ALA A 25 50.65 4.72 -81.93
CA ALA A 25 50.56 4.90 -80.48
C ALA A 25 49.10 4.91 -79.99
N SER A 26 48.17 5.49 -80.75
CA SER A 26 46.73 5.49 -80.44
C SER A 26 46.11 4.09 -80.57
N VAL A 27 46.50 3.33 -81.60
CA VAL A 27 46.03 1.95 -81.79
C VAL A 27 46.66 0.99 -80.77
N PHE A 28 47.91 1.20 -80.36
CA PHE A 28 48.57 0.37 -79.33
C PHE A 28 48.12 0.72 -77.90
N ALA A 29 47.76 1.97 -77.62
CA ALA A 29 47.19 2.40 -76.35
C ALA A 29 45.73 1.94 -76.13
N THR A 30 45.10 1.31 -77.13
CA THR A 30 43.73 0.75 -77.02
C THR A 30 43.73 -0.77 -76.80
N ARG A 31 44.82 -1.37 -76.32
CA ARG A 31 44.77 -2.72 -75.72
C ARG A 31 44.15 -2.60 -74.33
N LYS A 32 42.84 -2.86 -74.26
CA LYS A 32 42.02 -3.04 -73.04
C LYS A 32 42.81 -3.74 -71.92
N ASP A 33 43.05 -3.04 -70.82
CA ASP A 33 43.38 -3.64 -69.53
C ASP A 33 42.24 -4.60 -69.14
N THR A 34 42.51 -5.90 -69.15
CA THR A 34 41.55 -6.89 -68.65
C THR A 34 41.47 -6.78 -67.12
N PRO A 35 40.30 -6.47 -66.55
CA PRO A 35 40.18 -6.35 -65.10
C PRO A 35 40.46 -7.69 -64.40
N GLU A 36 41.33 -7.65 -63.38
CA GLU A 36 41.60 -8.79 -62.52
C GLU A 36 40.54 -8.88 -61.41
N VAL A 37 39.97 -10.07 -61.23
CA VAL A 37 38.90 -10.29 -60.26
C VAL A 37 39.12 -11.54 -59.42
N THR A 38 38.67 -11.47 -58.16
CA THR A 38 38.63 -12.62 -57.24
C THR A 38 37.30 -13.33 -57.39
N VAL A 39 37.33 -14.66 -57.48
CA VAL A 39 36.13 -15.50 -57.51
C VAL A 39 36.07 -16.40 -56.28
N VAL A 40 34.85 -16.62 -55.79
CA VAL A 40 34.54 -17.55 -54.71
C VAL A 40 33.47 -18.50 -55.21
N LYS A 41 33.63 -19.78 -54.92
CA LYS A 41 32.63 -20.79 -55.23
C LYS A 41 31.46 -20.65 -54.27
N VAL A 42 30.25 -20.66 -54.79
CA VAL A 42 29.01 -20.58 -54.01
C VAL A 42 28.83 -21.87 -53.23
N GLU A 43 28.77 -21.77 -51.91
CA GLU A 43 28.62 -22.91 -51.01
C GLU A 43 27.30 -22.82 -50.24
N THR A 44 26.66 -23.97 -50.06
CA THR A 44 25.50 -24.09 -49.18
C THR A 44 25.99 -24.18 -47.74
N ARG A 45 25.66 -23.18 -46.93
CA ARG A 45 25.94 -23.20 -45.50
C ARG A 45 24.81 -23.86 -44.74
N ARG A 46 25.19 -24.68 -43.76
CA ARG A 46 24.25 -25.39 -42.89
C ARG A 46 23.34 -24.43 -42.13
N GLU A 47 23.87 -23.32 -41.64
CA GLU A 47 23.10 -22.26 -40.98
C GLU A 47 23.70 -20.89 -41.28
N LEU A 48 22.82 -19.89 -41.44
CA LEU A 48 23.17 -18.48 -41.46
C LEU A 48 22.33 -17.76 -40.42
N ARG A 49 23.00 -17.00 -39.56
CA ARG A 49 22.39 -16.25 -38.46
C ARG A 49 22.57 -14.77 -38.72
N SER A 50 21.49 -14.01 -38.55
CA SER A 50 21.54 -12.55 -38.55
C SER A 50 21.61 -12.06 -37.12
N THR A 51 22.70 -11.39 -36.77
CA THR A 51 22.97 -10.94 -35.40
C THR A 51 22.95 -9.42 -35.31
N VAL A 52 22.47 -8.92 -34.18
CA VAL A 52 22.54 -7.51 -33.79
C VAL A 52 23.45 -7.44 -32.58
N THR A 53 24.53 -6.68 -32.69
CA THR A 53 25.51 -6.52 -31.61
C THR A 53 25.34 -5.15 -31.00
N SER A 54 25.14 -5.10 -29.69
CA SER A 54 24.98 -3.84 -28.98
C SER A 54 25.59 -3.92 -27.58
N SER A 55 26.04 -2.77 -27.07
CA SER A 55 26.60 -2.63 -25.74
C SER A 55 25.53 -2.24 -24.72
N GLY A 56 25.73 -2.68 -23.49
CA GLY A 56 24.80 -2.48 -22.38
C GLY A 56 25.50 -2.60 -21.04
N GLU A 57 24.69 -2.57 -19.99
CA GLU A 57 25.13 -2.70 -18.61
C GLU A 57 24.32 -3.74 -17.85
N VAL A 58 24.99 -4.44 -16.94
CA VAL A 58 24.38 -5.39 -16.03
C VAL A 58 23.54 -4.65 -14.98
N ARG A 59 22.26 -4.99 -14.88
CA ARG A 59 21.33 -4.44 -13.90
C ARG A 59 20.63 -5.54 -13.08
N PRO A 60 20.46 -5.33 -11.76
CA PRO A 60 19.56 -6.16 -10.94
C PRO A 60 18.14 -6.07 -11.45
N ILE A 61 17.29 -7.00 -11.01
CA ILE A 61 15.84 -6.87 -11.16
C ILE A 61 15.35 -5.57 -10.52
N GLN A 62 15.87 -5.25 -9.32
CA GLN A 62 15.40 -4.13 -8.53
C GLN A 62 16.53 -3.48 -7.75
N PHE A 63 16.56 -2.15 -7.79
CA PHE A 63 17.31 -1.32 -6.85
C PHE A 63 16.35 -0.75 -5.81
N ILE A 64 16.70 -0.89 -4.54
CA ILE A 64 16.02 -0.20 -3.44
C ILE A 64 17.00 0.78 -2.82
N ASN A 65 16.70 2.06 -2.97
CA ASN A 65 17.39 3.14 -2.29
C ASN A 65 16.79 3.26 -0.89
N LEU A 66 17.50 2.78 0.13
CA LEU A 66 17.08 2.92 1.51
C LEU A 66 17.41 4.33 1.98
N THR A 67 16.38 5.06 2.37
CA THR A 67 16.48 6.42 2.89
C THR A 67 16.11 6.46 4.37
N SER A 68 16.54 7.50 5.08
CA SER A 68 16.24 7.61 6.50
C SER A 68 14.76 7.95 6.73
N GLU A 69 14.04 7.10 7.46
CA GLU A 69 12.65 7.36 7.86
C GLU A 69 12.53 8.26 9.08
N VAL A 70 13.60 8.36 9.88
CA VAL A 70 13.68 9.20 11.07
C VAL A 70 14.91 10.10 11.00
N GLN A 71 14.84 11.25 11.66
CA GLN A 71 15.98 12.16 11.76
C GLN A 71 16.90 11.73 12.90
N GLY A 72 18.21 11.80 12.70
CA GLY A 72 19.19 11.42 13.71
C GLY A 72 20.61 11.37 13.17
N ARG A 73 21.58 11.33 14.06
CA ARG A 73 22.98 11.11 13.66
C ARG A 73 23.21 9.62 13.42
N ILE A 74 23.89 9.26 12.34
CA ILE A 74 24.31 7.88 12.09
C ILE A 74 25.38 7.53 13.12
N GLU A 75 25.08 6.55 13.98
CA GLU A 75 25.98 6.05 15.03
C GLU A 75 26.88 4.96 14.46
N ASP A 76 26.27 3.96 13.80
CA ASP A 76 26.98 2.80 13.25
C ASP A 76 26.40 2.39 11.89
N ILE A 77 27.27 1.89 11.01
CA ILE A 77 26.92 1.19 9.78
C ILE A 77 27.49 -0.23 9.89
N TYR A 78 26.63 -1.24 9.89
CA TYR A 78 27.00 -2.64 10.16
C TYR A 78 27.44 -3.41 8.91
N VAL A 79 27.27 -2.84 7.72
CA VAL A 79 27.52 -3.49 6.44
C VAL A 79 28.54 -2.72 5.61
N LYS A 80 29.19 -3.43 4.69
CA LYS A 80 30.10 -2.85 3.70
C LYS A 80 29.55 -3.03 2.29
N GLU A 81 30.04 -2.22 1.37
CA GLU A 81 29.75 -2.37 -0.05
C GLU A 81 30.19 -3.76 -0.53
N GLY A 82 29.30 -4.45 -1.25
CA GLY A 82 29.50 -5.83 -1.70
C GLY A 82 29.04 -6.93 -0.74
N ASP A 83 28.63 -6.60 0.49
CA ASP A 83 28.10 -7.60 1.42
C ASP A 83 26.72 -8.11 0.96
N LYS A 84 26.50 -9.42 1.11
CA LYS A 84 25.19 -10.07 0.89
C LYS A 84 24.36 -9.93 2.17
N VAL A 85 23.17 -9.34 2.07
CA VAL A 85 22.25 -9.14 3.19
C VAL A 85 20.94 -9.88 2.94
N THR A 86 20.32 -10.32 4.03
CA THR A 86 18.97 -10.91 4.00
C THR A 86 17.94 -9.94 4.57
N ALA A 87 16.68 -10.06 4.15
CA ALA A 87 15.60 -9.24 4.66
C ALA A 87 15.53 -9.32 6.20
N GLY A 88 15.48 -8.16 6.85
CA GLY A 88 15.51 -8.03 8.32
C GLY A 88 16.92 -7.88 8.93
N THR A 89 17.99 -8.02 8.15
CA THR A 89 19.36 -7.80 8.66
C THR A 89 19.54 -6.32 9.04
N PRO A 90 20.06 -5.99 10.23
CA PRO A 90 20.35 -4.60 10.62
C PRO A 90 21.47 -4.02 9.77
N LEU A 91 21.27 -2.80 9.24
CA LEU A 91 22.19 -2.15 8.32
C LEU A 91 22.81 -0.89 8.92
N VAL A 92 21.96 0.00 9.44
CA VAL A 92 22.38 1.31 9.97
C VAL A 92 21.65 1.57 11.28
N LYS A 93 22.40 2.06 12.27
CA LYS A 93 21.85 2.53 13.54
C LYS A 93 21.99 4.04 13.61
N LEU A 94 20.87 4.71 13.85
CA LEU A 94 20.81 6.12 14.18
C LEU A 94 20.76 6.31 15.70
N ASP A 95 21.30 7.42 16.19
CA ASP A 95 21.26 7.80 17.60
C ASP A 95 19.79 7.86 18.10
N PRO A 96 19.39 6.95 19.01
CA PRO A 96 18.02 6.88 19.47
C PRO A 96 17.75 7.82 20.65
N THR A 97 18.74 8.56 21.17
CA THR A 97 18.66 9.24 22.47
C THR A 97 17.43 10.14 22.59
N GLN A 98 17.13 10.94 21.57
CA GLN A 98 15.98 11.86 21.58
C GLN A 98 14.63 11.10 21.53
N LEU A 99 14.54 10.08 20.67
CA LEU A 99 13.33 9.27 20.51
C LEU A 99 13.10 8.33 21.70
N GLN A 100 14.16 7.86 22.33
CA GLN A 100 14.11 7.08 23.56
C GLN A 100 13.62 7.94 24.73
N SER A 101 14.16 9.15 24.89
CA SER A 101 13.68 10.11 25.89
C SER A 101 12.18 10.42 25.70
N GLY A 102 11.75 10.59 24.45
CA GLY A 102 10.32 10.76 24.12
C GLY A 102 9.47 9.53 24.44
N THR A 103 9.98 8.32 24.14
CA THR A 103 9.31 7.06 24.45
C THR A 103 9.18 6.83 25.96
N ASP A 104 10.23 7.13 26.73
CA ASP A 104 10.26 6.97 28.19
C ASP A 104 9.29 7.96 28.87
N ALA A 105 9.26 9.21 28.41
CA ALA A 105 8.28 10.20 28.87
C ALA A 105 6.84 9.75 28.57
N GLN A 106 6.61 9.19 27.38
CA GLN A 106 5.29 8.72 26.97
C GLN A 106 4.87 7.44 27.73
N LEU A 107 5.83 6.57 28.05
CA LEU A 107 5.63 5.39 28.89
C LEU A 107 5.24 5.79 30.31
N ALA A 108 5.94 6.76 30.90
CA ALA A 108 5.61 7.29 32.23
C ALA A 108 4.19 7.88 32.26
N ALA A 109 3.80 8.62 31.23
CA ALA A 109 2.45 9.15 31.12
C ALA A 109 1.38 8.07 30.87
N TYR A 110 1.71 6.97 30.17
CA TYR A 110 0.84 5.79 30.08
C TYR A 110 0.65 5.10 31.44
N GLN A 111 1.72 4.93 32.21
CA GLN A 111 1.66 4.39 33.57
C GLN A 111 0.84 5.29 34.50
N ALA A 112 1.00 6.62 34.41
CA ALA A 112 0.18 7.56 35.15
C ALA A 112 -1.32 7.42 34.82
N SER A 113 -1.65 7.25 33.54
CA SER A 113 -3.03 7.01 33.11
C SER A 113 -3.58 5.66 33.59
N GLN A 114 -2.76 4.61 33.64
CA GLN A 114 -3.14 3.31 34.23
C GLN A 114 -3.46 3.44 35.72
N ASN A 115 -2.64 4.19 36.46
CA ASN A 115 -2.88 4.47 37.87
C ASN A 115 -4.17 5.29 38.07
N GLU A 116 -4.42 6.28 37.21
CA GLU A 116 -5.67 7.05 37.23
C GLU A 116 -6.89 6.15 37.02
N MET A 117 -6.85 5.22 36.04
CA MET A 117 -7.93 4.24 35.85
C MET A 117 -8.18 3.39 37.10
N GLN A 118 -7.12 2.95 37.80
CA GLN A 118 -7.27 2.19 39.04
C GLN A 118 -7.94 3.02 40.14
N VAL A 119 -7.57 4.29 40.27
CA VAL A 119 -8.21 5.23 41.21
C VAL A 119 -9.69 5.40 40.88
N THR A 120 -10.03 5.65 39.61
CA THR A 120 -11.42 5.85 39.20
C THR A 120 -12.25 4.58 39.33
N ARG A 121 -11.68 3.40 39.04
CA ARG A 121 -12.34 2.12 39.30
C ARG A 121 -12.61 1.89 40.78
N SER A 122 -11.71 2.34 41.65
CA SER A 122 -11.92 2.30 43.11
C SER A 122 -13.05 3.25 43.54
N GLN A 123 -13.21 4.41 42.88
CA GLN A 123 -14.33 5.32 43.11
C GLN A 123 -15.68 4.67 42.72
N VAL A 124 -15.73 3.90 41.63
CA VAL A 124 -16.94 3.13 41.26
C VAL A 124 -17.31 2.15 42.37
N SER A 125 -16.34 1.40 42.91
CA SER A 125 -16.59 0.48 44.02
C SER A 125 -17.06 1.22 45.28
N ALA A 126 -16.48 2.38 45.60
CA ALA A 126 -16.94 3.21 46.71
C ALA A 126 -18.39 3.70 46.52
N ALA A 127 -18.76 4.13 45.30
CA ALA A 127 -20.13 4.53 44.97
C ALA A 127 -21.12 3.36 45.05
N GLN A 128 -20.70 2.15 44.65
CA GLN A 128 -21.50 0.92 44.82
C GLN A 128 -21.74 0.61 46.30
N ASN A 129 -20.73 0.77 47.15
CA ASN A 129 -20.88 0.59 48.60
C ASN A 129 -21.86 1.61 49.19
N GLN A 130 -21.80 2.87 48.75
CA GLN A 130 -22.76 3.90 49.17
C GLN A 130 -24.20 3.56 48.75
N LEU A 131 -24.40 3.04 47.53
CA LEU A 131 -25.74 2.58 47.10
C LEU A 131 -26.24 1.43 47.97
N SER A 132 -25.37 0.45 48.28
CA SER A 132 -25.74 -0.65 49.17
C SER A 132 -26.17 -0.16 50.55
N GLN A 133 -25.43 0.81 51.13
CA GLN A 133 -25.79 1.41 52.42
C GLN A 133 -27.12 2.18 52.35
N ALA A 134 -27.34 2.97 51.29
CA ALA A 134 -28.61 3.69 51.08
C ALA A 134 -29.79 2.72 50.93
N GLN A 135 -29.60 1.61 50.22
CA GLN A 135 -30.63 0.59 50.05
C GLN A 135 -30.97 -0.10 51.38
N GLN A 136 -29.98 -0.39 52.22
CA GLN A 136 -30.20 -0.92 53.57
C GLN A 136 -30.99 0.06 54.43
N GLY A 137 -30.69 1.37 54.36
CA GLY A 137 -31.43 2.42 55.06
C GLY A 137 -32.89 2.55 54.59
N LEU A 138 -33.15 2.41 53.29
CA LEU A 138 -34.50 2.37 52.73
C LEU A 138 -35.28 1.15 53.23
N ASN A 139 -34.67 -0.03 53.18
CA ASN A 139 -35.31 -1.26 53.67
C ASN A 139 -35.65 -1.18 55.16
N ALA A 140 -34.76 -0.65 56.00
CA ALA A 140 -35.02 -0.42 57.42
C ALA A 140 -36.16 0.59 57.65
N SER A 141 -36.24 1.64 56.84
CA SER A 141 -37.31 2.64 56.91
C SER A 141 -38.66 2.05 56.47
N GLN A 142 -38.68 1.19 55.46
CA GLN A 142 -39.88 0.46 55.03
C GLN A 142 -40.38 -0.48 56.13
N ALA A 143 -39.50 -1.27 56.73
CA ALA A 143 -39.84 -2.12 57.87
C ALA A 143 -40.39 -1.33 59.07
N SER A 144 -39.88 -0.11 59.30
CA SER A 144 -40.40 0.79 60.34
C SER A 144 -41.81 1.30 60.02
N VAL A 145 -42.10 1.61 58.75
CA VAL A 145 -43.46 1.96 58.30
C VAL A 145 -44.41 0.80 58.54
N ASP A 146 -44.04 -0.42 58.13
CA ASP A 146 -44.86 -1.61 58.30
C ASP A 146 -45.17 -1.89 59.78
N THR A 147 -44.15 -1.78 60.64
CA THR A 147 -44.31 -1.92 62.09
C THR A 147 -45.30 -0.87 62.65
N THR A 148 -45.23 0.37 62.16
CA THR A 148 -46.14 1.44 62.60
C THR A 148 -47.55 1.23 62.08
N ILE A 149 -47.72 0.67 60.88
CA ILE A 149 -49.04 0.28 60.36
C ILE A 149 -49.67 -0.81 61.23
N GLN A 150 -48.88 -1.78 61.70
CA GLN A 150 -49.36 -2.78 62.66
C GLN A 150 -49.79 -2.15 64.00
N GLN A 151 -49.08 -1.12 64.46
CA GLN A 151 -49.48 -0.36 65.65
C GLN A 151 -50.81 0.36 65.44
N VAL A 152 -51.04 1.00 64.28
CA VAL A 152 -52.34 1.60 63.93
C VAL A 152 -53.46 0.55 63.95
N ALA A 153 -53.21 -0.65 63.40
CA ALA A 153 -54.18 -1.73 63.44
C ALA A 153 -54.53 -2.14 64.87
N SER A 154 -53.53 -2.27 65.76
CA SER A 154 -53.76 -2.59 67.17
C SER A 154 -54.50 -1.47 67.93
N ALA A 155 -54.19 -0.20 67.66
CA ALA A 155 -54.90 0.94 68.25
C ALA A 155 -56.36 1.01 67.77
N ARG A 156 -56.62 0.72 66.48
CA ARG A 156 -57.98 0.63 65.95
C ARG A 156 -58.77 -0.50 66.61
N GLN A 157 -58.13 -1.65 66.86
CA GLN A 157 -58.75 -2.73 67.61
C GLN A 157 -59.15 -2.29 69.03
N GLN A 158 -58.33 -1.49 69.71
CA GLN A 158 -58.68 -0.93 71.03
C GLN A 158 -59.89 0.00 70.97
N VAL A 159 -60.01 0.84 69.93
CA VAL A 159 -61.21 1.67 69.71
C VAL A 159 -62.44 0.79 69.55
N GLU A 160 -62.37 -0.28 68.76
CA GLU A 160 -63.49 -1.21 68.61
C GLU A 160 -63.86 -1.88 69.93
N THR A 161 -62.89 -2.31 70.73
CA THR A 161 -63.18 -2.85 72.08
C THR A 161 -63.84 -1.81 73.00
N ALA A 162 -63.37 -0.55 72.99
CA ALA A 162 -63.94 0.53 73.79
C ALA A 162 -65.36 0.92 73.33
N LYS A 163 -65.65 0.82 72.03
CA LYS A 163 -67.01 1.00 71.50
C LYS A 163 -67.99 -0.05 72.05
N THR A 164 -67.53 -1.27 72.33
CA THR A 164 -68.40 -2.30 72.92
C THR A 164 -68.84 -2.00 74.36
N ASP A 165 -68.19 -1.05 75.05
CA ASP A 165 -68.55 -0.67 76.42
C ASP A 165 -69.72 0.34 76.48
N ILE A 166 -69.93 1.13 75.42
CA ILE A 166 -71.05 2.08 75.32
C ILE A 166 -72.42 1.38 75.43
N PRO A 167 -72.74 0.34 74.63
CA PRO A 167 -74.04 -0.32 74.73
C PRO A 167 -74.24 -1.02 76.09
N LYS A 168 -73.16 -1.51 76.73
CA LYS A 168 -73.24 -2.05 78.10
C LYS A 168 -73.63 -0.96 79.10
N ALA A 169 -72.94 0.18 79.08
CA ALA A 169 -73.24 1.32 79.96
C ALA A 169 -74.63 1.93 79.67
N GLN A 170 -75.07 1.94 78.41
CA GLN A 170 -76.43 2.36 78.04
C GLN A 170 -77.49 1.42 78.62
N THR A 171 -77.25 0.10 78.53
CA THR A 171 -78.12 -0.91 79.13
C THR A 171 -78.24 -0.72 80.65
N GLU A 172 -77.15 -0.39 81.34
CA GLU A 172 -77.15 -0.07 82.78
C GLU A 172 -77.94 1.19 83.09
N ILE A 173 -77.78 2.27 82.30
CA ILE A 173 -78.57 3.48 82.44
C ILE A 173 -80.06 3.17 82.24
N ASP A 174 -80.42 2.39 81.22
CA ASP A 174 -81.81 2.08 80.94
C ASP A 174 -82.42 1.22 82.05
N ARG A 175 -81.67 0.26 82.61
CA ARG A 175 -82.08 -0.47 83.81
C ARG A 175 -82.28 0.45 85.02
N ALA A 176 -81.33 1.35 85.29
CA ALA A 176 -81.42 2.31 86.39
C ALA A 176 -82.59 3.30 86.21
N LYS A 177 -82.91 3.70 84.98
CA LYS A 177 -84.11 4.51 84.69
C LYS A 177 -85.39 3.75 84.96
N VAL A 178 -85.47 2.47 84.57
CA VAL A 178 -86.65 1.62 84.84
C VAL A 178 -86.87 1.50 86.36
N GLU A 179 -85.80 1.28 87.12
CA GLU A 179 -85.83 1.22 88.59
C GLU A 179 -86.24 2.55 89.23
N LEU A 180 -85.66 3.66 88.78
CA LEU A 180 -86.07 5.00 89.22
C LEU A 180 -87.54 5.28 88.94
N ASN A 181 -88.03 4.90 87.77
CA ASN A 181 -89.44 5.06 87.41
C ASN A 181 -90.34 4.20 88.29
N ALA A 182 -89.92 2.98 88.67
CA ALA A 182 -90.64 2.15 89.63
C ALA A 182 -90.68 2.80 91.01
N ALA A 183 -89.53 3.24 91.54
CA ALA A 183 -89.43 3.94 92.83
C ALA A 183 -90.28 5.22 92.86
N LYS A 184 -90.28 6.02 91.77
CA LYS A 184 -91.12 7.23 91.64
C LYS A 184 -92.61 6.94 91.57
N ARG A 185 -93.02 5.76 91.08
CA ARG A 185 -94.43 5.33 91.11
C ARG A 185 -94.83 4.93 92.52
N GLU A 186 -94.01 4.15 93.21
CA GLU A 186 -94.24 3.77 94.61
C GLU A 186 -94.31 5.00 95.52
N PHE A 187 -93.37 5.94 95.39
CA PHE A 187 -93.38 7.20 96.14
C PHE A 187 -94.63 8.04 95.90
N ARG A 188 -95.11 8.13 94.65
CA ARG A 188 -96.37 8.82 94.33
C ARG A 188 -97.57 8.13 94.99
N GLN A 189 -97.65 6.81 94.91
CA GLN A 189 -98.70 6.05 95.57
C GLN A 189 -98.67 6.23 97.10
N SER A 190 -97.50 6.17 97.72
CA SER A 190 -97.37 6.39 99.17
C SER A 190 -97.71 7.82 99.59
N ALA A 191 -97.35 8.82 98.77
CA ALA A 191 -97.71 10.22 99.02
C ALA A 191 -99.23 10.43 99.02
N GLU A 192 -99.94 9.86 98.03
CA GLU A 192 -101.40 9.93 97.95
C GLU A 192 -102.09 9.21 99.13
N LEU A 193 -101.53 8.09 99.60
CA LEU A 193 -102.09 7.32 100.72
C LEU A 193 -101.91 8.04 102.08
N VAL A 194 -100.81 8.76 102.27
CA VAL A 194 -100.57 9.61 103.46
C VAL A 194 -101.51 10.82 103.45
N GLU A 195 -101.72 11.47 102.30
CA GLU A 195 -102.65 12.59 102.16
C GLU A 195 -104.10 12.20 102.49
N LYS A 196 -104.49 10.97 102.15
CA LYS A 196 -105.80 10.40 102.47
C LYS A 196 -105.92 9.85 103.90
N GLY A 197 -104.84 9.87 104.70
CA GLY A 197 -104.82 9.47 106.11
C GLY A 197 -104.68 7.96 106.38
N TYR A 198 -104.33 7.15 105.38
CA TYR A 198 -104.32 5.67 105.46
C TYR A 198 -102.92 5.04 105.65
N ALA A 199 -101.84 5.83 105.65
CA ALA A 199 -100.47 5.34 105.68
C ALA A 199 -99.59 6.04 106.74
N SER A 200 -98.53 5.37 107.18
CA SER A 200 -97.61 5.86 108.22
C SER A 200 -96.57 6.82 107.62
N LYS A 201 -96.17 7.86 108.37
CA LYS A 201 -95.08 8.78 107.98
C LYS A 201 -93.76 8.05 107.67
N LEU A 202 -93.53 6.91 108.33
CA LEU A 202 -92.37 6.03 108.09
C LEU A 202 -92.37 5.44 106.67
N GLU A 203 -93.53 5.07 106.12
CA GLU A 203 -93.64 4.47 104.77
C GLU A 203 -93.33 5.49 103.68
N PHE A 204 -93.70 6.75 103.90
CA PHE A 204 -93.35 7.86 103.01
C PHE A 204 -91.84 8.14 103.02
N ASP A 205 -91.22 8.21 104.20
CA ASP A 205 -89.79 8.45 104.33
C ASP A 205 -88.99 7.30 103.68
N GLN A 206 -89.42 6.04 103.87
CA GLN A 206 -88.82 4.88 103.18
C GLN A 206 -88.95 4.94 101.66
N ALA A 207 -90.11 5.36 101.14
CA ALA A 207 -90.30 5.51 99.69
C ALA A 207 -89.47 6.66 99.12
N LYS A 208 -89.28 7.75 99.89
CA LYS A 208 -88.40 8.87 99.53
C LYS A 208 -86.94 8.41 99.46
N ASP A 209 -86.45 7.69 100.47
CA ASP A 209 -85.09 7.15 100.49
C ASP A 209 -84.86 6.18 99.31
N ARG A 210 -85.87 5.40 98.91
CA ARG A 210 -85.79 4.55 97.70
C ARG A 210 -85.61 5.37 96.43
N VAL A 211 -86.32 6.48 96.27
CA VAL A 211 -86.14 7.38 95.11
C VAL A 211 -84.73 7.97 95.13
N GLU A 212 -84.27 8.47 96.27
CA GLU A 212 -82.93 9.05 96.41
C GLU A 212 -81.83 8.03 96.08
N ASN A 213 -81.97 6.80 96.57
CA ASN A 213 -81.08 5.68 96.23
C ASN A 213 -81.12 5.36 94.73
N ALA A 214 -82.30 5.30 94.11
CA ALA A 214 -82.44 5.04 92.67
C ALA A 214 -81.87 6.19 91.81
N GLU A 215 -81.95 7.44 92.26
CA GLU A 215 -81.32 8.59 91.60
C GLU A 215 -79.79 8.52 91.70
N ALA A 216 -79.24 8.10 92.85
CA ALA A 216 -77.82 7.85 93.02
C ALA A 216 -77.32 6.71 92.09
N VAL A 217 -78.10 5.63 91.93
CA VAL A 217 -77.79 4.54 90.99
C VAL A 217 -77.80 5.04 89.54
N LEU A 218 -78.79 5.83 89.13
CA LEU A 218 -78.82 6.43 87.80
C LEU A 218 -77.63 7.36 87.55
N ARG A 219 -77.26 8.19 88.53
CA ARG A 219 -76.09 9.07 88.45
C ARG A 219 -74.79 8.25 88.29
N ASN A 220 -74.64 7.15 89.02
CA ASN A 220 -73.49 6.26 88.89
C ASN A 220 -73.44 5.61 87.50
N ALA A 221 -74.59 5.19 86.95
CA ALA A 221 -74.68 4.66 85.58
C ALA A 221 -74.33 5.72 84.51
N GLN A 222 -74.70 6.99 84.72
CA GLN A 222 -74.29 8.11 83.85
C GLN A 222 -72.79 8.36 83.90
N ILE A 223 -72.18 8.32 85.09
CA ILE A 223 -70.72 8.41 85.26
C ILE A 223 -70.04 7.25 84.53
N ALA A 224 -70.59 6.04 84.60
CA ALA A 224 -70.08 4.88 83.88
C ALA A 224 -70.09 5.12 82.36
N LEU A 225 -71.19 5.64 81.80
CA LEU A 225 -71.25 6.01 80.37
C LEU A 225 -70.23 7.11 80.00
N GLN A 226 -70.10 8.16 80.82
CA GLN A 226 -69.12 9.23 80.59
C GLN A 226 -67.68 8.69 80.63
N SER A 227 -67.40 7.74 81.52
CA SER A 227 -66.10 7.07 81.60
C SER A 227 -65.83 6.23 80.35
N ALA A 228 -66.84 5.51 79.82
CA ALA A 228 -66.74 4.75 78.57
C ALA A 228 -66.52 5.67 77.36
N GLN A 229 -67.22 6.81 77.28
CA GLN A 229 -66.99 7.83 76.25
C GLN A 229 -65.58 8.40 76.30
N SER A 230 -65.07 8.68 77.51
CA SER A 230 -63.69 9.14 77.70
C SER A 230 -62.67 8.09 77.24
N ARG A 231 -62.92 6.80 77.49
CA ARG A 231 -62.06 5.69 77.00
C ARG A 231 -62.01 5.62 75.48
N ILE A 232 -63.14 5.81 74.79
CA ILE A 232 -63.16 5.89 73.32
C ILE A 232 -62.35 7.09 72.84
N LYS A 233 -62.53 8.27 73.46
CA LYS A 233 -61.79 9.46 73.07
C LYS A 233 -60.28 9.27 73.23
N SER A 234 -59.83 8.65 74.33
CA SER A 234 -58.41 8.31 74.51
C SER A 234 -57.92 7.28 73.49
N ALA A 235 -58.72 6.26 73.17
CA ALA A 235 -58.35 5.27 72.16
C ALA A 235 -58.28 5.89 70.75
N GLN A 236 -59.18 6.83 70.42
CA GLN A 236 -59.16 7.55 69.14
C GLN A 236 -57.95 8.48 69.02
N LEU A 237 -57.56 9.13 70.12
CA LEU A 237 -56.31 9.91 70.17
C LEU A 237 -55.10 9.01 69.92
N ALA A 238 -55.06 7.81 70.52
CA ALA A 238 -53.99 6.84 70.26
C ALA A 238 -53.92 6.40 68.79
N VAL A 239 -55.08 6.23 68.11
CA VAL A 239 -55.10 5.97 66.65
C VAL A 239 -54.53 7.16 65.88
N ASN A 240 -54.95 8.38 66.19
CA ASN A 240 -54.46 9.59 65.50
C ASN A 240 -52.94 9.77 65.69
N GLU A 241 -52.42 9.50 66.88
CA GLU A 241 -50.98 9.53 67.16
C GLU A 241 -50.21 8.46 66.38
N ALA A 242 -50.76 7.24 66.31
CA ALA A 242 -50.16 6.16 65.52
C ALA A 242 -50.18 6.51 64.01
N GLU A 243 -51.25 7.10 63.48
CA GLU A 243 -51.34 7.56 62.09
C GLU A 243 -50.35 8.70 61.80
N ALA A 244 -50.16 9.63 62.74
CA ALA A 244 -49.15 10.67 62.63
C ALA A 244 -47.73 10.08 62.55
N ARG A 245 -47.43 9.05 63.37
CA ARG A 245 -46.16 8.30 63.29
C ARG A 245 -45.98 7.58 61.95
N VAL A 246 -47.04 7.03 61.35
CA VAL A 246 -46.97 6.45 59.99
C VAL A 246 -46.58 7.52 58.97
N LYS A 247 -47.18 8.71 59.06
CA LYS A 247 -46.86 9.82 58.15
C LYS A 247 -45.39 10.25 58.29
N GLU A 248 -44.88 10.31 59.51
CA GLU A 248 -43.47 10.62 59.78
C GLU A 248 -42.54 9.54 59.20
N ASN A 249 -42.80 8.26 59.49
CA ASN A 249 -41.98 7.16 58.97
C ASN A 249 -42.04 7.04 57.45
N ARG A 250 -43.19 7.35 56.82
CA ARG A 250 -43.29 7.45 55.36
C ARG A 250 -42.47 8.62 54.81
N ALA A 251 -42.43 9.76 55.49
CA ALA A 251 -41.58 10.88 55.09
C ALA A 251 -40.09 10.51 55.18
N ARG A 252 -39.67 9.81 56.25
CA ARG A 252 -38.31 9.26 56.39
C ARG A 252 -37.98 8.26 55.27
N ALA A 253 -38.89 7.35 54.94
CA ALA A 253 -38.70 6.41 53.84
C ALA A 253 -38.53 7.11 52.48
N ARG A 254 -39.31 8.17 52.21
CA ARG A 254 -39.14 9.00 51.00
C ARG A 254 -37.78 9.70 50.95
N GLN A 255 -37.28 10.20 52.09
CA GLN A 255 -35.94 10.79 52.16
C GLN A 255 -34.86 9.74 51.82
N GLN A 256 -35.00 8.51 52.31
CA GLN A 256 -34.09 7.41 51.97
C GLN A 256 -34.19 7.01 50.49
N GLU A 257 -35.37 7.06 49.89
CA GLU A 257 -35.55 6.79 48.46
C GLU A 257 -34.81 7.82 47.58
N VAL A 258 -34.85 9.10 47.96
CA VAL A 258 -34.04 10.15 47.33
C VAL A 258 -32.55 9.85 47.51
N ALA A 259 -32.11 9.44 48.70
CA ALA A 259 -30.71 9.06 48.94
C ALA A 259 -30.26 7.88 48.07
N VAL A 260 -31.11 6.87 47.85
CA VAL A 260 -30.85 5.76 46.91
C VAL A 260 -30.73 6.28 45.48
N LYS A 261 -31.63 7.17 45.06
CA LYS A 261 -31.57 7.78 43.71
C LYS A 261 -30.28 8.58 43.52
N ASP A 262 -29.85 9.33 44.52
CA ASP A 262 -28.61 10.10 44.51
C ASP A 262 -27.38 9.20 44.47
N ALA A 263 -27.38 8.11 45.25
CA ALA A 263 -26.31 7.11 45.18
C ALA A 263 -26.24 6.41 43.82
N ARG A 264 -27.38 6.11 43.18
CA ARG A 264 -27.42 5.59 41.80
C ARG A 264 -26.81 6.57 40.80
N ARG A 265 -27.16 7.85 40.90
CA ARG A 265 -26.53 8.91 40.07
C ARG A 265 -25.03 8.99 40.33
N GLY A 266 -24.60 8.84 41.58
CA GLY A 266 -23.18 8.76 41.96
C GLY A 266 -22.44 7.64 41.21
N ILE A 267 -23.02 6.44 41.15
CA ILE A 267 -22.44 5.32 40.38
C ILE A 267 -22.35 5.65 38.89
N GLU A 268 -23.41 6.24 38.31
CA GLU A 268 -23.41 6.62 36.90
C GLU A 268 -22.28 7.62 36.60
N THR A 269 -22.14 8.67 37.42
CA THR A 269 -21.04 9.63 37.27
C THR A 269 -19.66 9.00 37.43
N ALA A 270 -19.51 8.03 38.35
CA ALA A 270 -18.26 7.30 38.55
C ALA A 270 -17.95 6.34 37.38
N ASN A 271 -18.97 5.73 36.78
CA ASN A 271 -18.78 4.88 35.59
C ASN A 271 -18.39 5.72 34.37
N LEU A 272 -19.00 6.90 34.19
CA LEU A 272 -18.63 7.82 33.12
C LEU A 272 -17.20 8.32 33.27
N SER A 273 -16.76 8.64 34.49
CA SER A 273 -15.37 9.00 34.73
C SER A 273 -14.42 7.81 34.51
N ALA A 274 -14.83 6.59 34.88
CA ALA A 274 -14.03 5.39 34.63
C ALA A 274 -13.87 5.13 33.13
N ASP A 275 -14.95 5.24 32.35
CA ASP A 275 -14.90 5.11 30.89
C ASP A 275 -14.00 6.19 30.26
N ALA A 276 -14.17 7.45 30.66
CA ALA A 276 -13.29 8.54 30.20
C ALA A 276 -11.81 8.28 30.53
N SER A 277 -11.51 7.74 31.72
CA SER A 277 -10.15 7.35 32.10
C SER A 277 -9.61 6.19 31.26
N SER A 278 -10.45 5.22 30.90
CA SER A 278 -10.12 4.12 29.98
C SER A 278 -9.76 4.65 28.60
N LYS A 279 -10.59 5.56 28.06
CA LYS A 279 -10.33 6.18 26.76
C LYS A 279 -9.07 7.02 26.75
N ARG A 280 -8.76 7.73 27.84
CA ARG A 280 -7.48 8.43 27.98
C ARG A 280 -6.29 7.45 27.97
N SER A 281 -6.41 6.30 28.64
CA SER A 281 -5.34 5.28 28.64
C SER A 281 -5.13 4.66 27.26
N GLU A 282 -6.21 4.36 26.54
CA GLU A 282 -6.17 3.87 25.16
C GLU A 282 -5.47 4.88 24.23
N GLN A 283 -5.81 6.18 24.33
CA GLN A 283 -5.14 7.25 23.58
C GLN A 283 -3.64 7.31 23.89
N GLN A 284 -3.29 7.22 25.18
CA GLN A 284 -1.90 7.28 25.63
C GLN A 284 -1.09 6.06 25.15
N ALA A 285 -1.72 4.88 25.11
CA ALA A 285 -1.13 3.66 24.55
C ALA A 285 -0.90 3.78 23.03
N ALA A 286 -1.85 4.36 22.29
CA ALA A 286 -1.71 4.59 20.86
C ALA A 286 -0.55 5.53 20.54
N VAL A 287 -0.43 6.63 21.29
CA VAL A 287 0.70 7.57 21.13
C VAL A 287 2.02 6.91 21.54
N LEU A 288 2.04 6.10 22.61
CA LEU A 288 3.22 5.30 22.98
C LEU A 288 3.64 4.33 21.87
N SER A 289 2.68 3.65 21.24
CA SER A 289 2.95 2.76 20.10
C SER A 289 3.55 3.52 18.91
N GLY A 290 3.06 4.72 18.63
CA GLY A 290 3.62 5.59 17.60
C GLY A 290 5.06 6.02 17.90
N GLN A 291 5.34 6.43 19.15
CA GLN A 291 6.69 6.80 19.59
C GLN A 291 7.66 5.61 19.56
N LYS A 292 7.20 4.42 20.01
CA LYS A 292 7.97 3.18 19.89
C LYS A 292 8.30 2.84 18.44
N SER A 293 7.31 2.95 17.52
CA SER A 293 7.56 2.70 16.10
C SER A 293 8.60 3.67 15.52
N GLN A 294 8.57 4.95 15.88
CA GLN A 294 9.61 5.90 15.46
C GLN A 294 10.98 5.53 16.04
N ARG A 295 11.03 5.13 17.30
CA ARG A 295 12.27 4.63 17.93
C ARG A 295 12.78 3.38 17.21
N ASP A 296 11.93 2.42 16.87
CA ASP A 296 12.35 1.19 16.20
C ASP A 296 12.91 1.47 14.80
N LYS A 297 12.37 2.48 14.10
CA LYS A 297 12.90 2.99 12.83
C LYS A 297 14.29 3.67 12.94
N THR A 298 14.83 3.86 14.14
CA THR A 298 16.26 4.25 14.28
C THR A 298 17.20 3.14 13.86
N MET A 299 16.75 1.89 13.94
CA MET A 299 17.48 0.74 13.41
C MET A 299 16.92 0.42 12.02
N GLN A 300 17.68 0.77 11.00
CA GLN A 300 17.31 0.54 9.61
C GLN A 300 17.73 -0.87 9.22
N VAL A 301 16.74 -1.68 8.80
CA VAL A 301 16.93 -3.08 8.40
C VAL A 301 16.76 -3.23 6.89
N ALA A 302 17.32 -4.29 6.31
CA ALA A 302 17.16 -4.62 4.91
C ALA A 302 15.69 -5.00 4.59
N PRO A 303 15.00 -4.30 3.65
CA PRO A 303 13.64 -4.69 3.23
C PRO A 303 13.61 -5.92 2.32
N ILE A 304 14.72 -6.20 1.62
CA ILE A 304 14.85 -7.32 0.67
C ILE A 304 16.17 -8.04 0.86
N ASN A 305 16.25 -9.26 0.33
CA ASN A 305 17.53 -9.95 0.15
C ASN A 305 18.29 -9.30 -1.02
N GLY A 306 19.58 -9.09 -0.88
CA GLY A 306 20.36 -8.47 -1.95
C GLY A 306 21.81 -8.22 -1.58
N VAL A 307 22.51 -7.53 -2.47
CA VAL A 307 23.88 -7.07 -2.25
C VAL A 307 23.88 -5.56 -2.03
N ILE A 308 24.70 -5.08 -1.09
CA ILE A 308 24.89 -3.64 -0.89
C ILE A 308 25.66 -3.06 -2.08
N ALA A 309 25.00 -2.21 -2.87
CA ALA A 309 25.56 -1.64 -4.09
C ALA A 309 26.37 -0.36 -3.84
N ASP A 310 25.89 0.51 -2.95
CA ASP A 310 26.50 1.81 -2.64
C ASP A 310 26.11 2.26 -1.23
N ILE A 311 27.05 2.84 -0.49
CA ILE A 311 26.80 3.45 0.83
C ILE A 311 27.23 4.92 0.78
N PRO A 312 26.33 5.84 0.35
CA PRO A 312 26.67 7.26 0.23
C PRO A 312 26.78 7.97 1.60
N SER A 313 26.20 7.37 2.65
CA SER A 313 26.20 7.92 4.01
C SER A 313 27.44 7.52 4.81
N LYS A 314 27.84 8.34 5.80
CA LYS A 314 29.01 8.08 6.64
C LYS A 314 28.63 8.13 8.11
N VAL A 315 29.30 7.32 8.93
CA VAL A 315 29.17 7.41 10.39
C VAL A 315 29.43 8.85 10.84
N GLY A 316 28.55 9.37 11.69
CA GLY A 316 28.59 10.73 12.20
C GLY A 316 27.83 11.77 11.35
N THR A 317 27.35 11.45 10.14
CA THR A 317 26.50 12.38 9.39
C THR A 317 25.10 12.46 10.01
N PHE A 318 24.45 13.61 9.85
CA PHE A 318 23.08 13.80 10.32
C PHE A 318 22.11 13.45 9.19
N ALA A 319 21.31 12.42 9.40
CA ALA A 319 20.27 12.00 8.49
C ALA A 319 18.99 12.79 8.77
N VAL A 320 18.35 13.26 7.70
CA VAL A 320 17.05 13.94 7.76
C VAL A 320 15.99 13.10 7.07
N ALA A 321 14.78 13.11 7.64
CA ALA A 321 13.58 12.49 7.06
C ALA A 321 12.66 13.56 6.46
N GLY A 322 11.92 13.25 5.37
CA GLY A 322 10.98 14.16 4.72
C GLY A 322 11.11 14.27 3.19
N LEU A 323 10.84 15.45 2.63
CA LEU A 323 10.89 15.70 1.17
C LEU A 323 12.29 15.61 0.56
N SER A 324 13.32 15.76 1.39
CA SER A 324 14.72 15.59 1.00
C SER A 324 15.36 14.60 1.98
N THR A 325 14.99 13.32 1.86
CA THR A 325 15.53 12.27 2.73
C THR A 325 16.99 12.01 2.42
N THR A 326 17.81 11.84 3.45
CA THR A 326 19.20 11.39 3.26
C THR A 326 19.21 9.94 2.78
N PRO A 327 19.83 9.62 1.61
CA PRO A 327 20.05 8.24 1.20
C PRO A 327 21.07 7.60 2.15
N LEU A 328 20.71 6.45 2.71
CA LEU A 328 21.57 5.73 3.64
C LEU A 328 22.43 4.72 2.88
N LEU A 329 21.78 3.88 2.06
CA LEU A 329 22.39 2.79 1.30
C LEU A 329 21.50 2.36 0.14
N THR A 330 22.09 1.67 -0.83
CA THR A 330 21.39 1.08 -1.97
C THR A 330 21.53 -0.43 -1.96
N ILE A 331 20.42 -1.17 -2.03
CA ILE A 331 20.39 -2.62 -2.09
C ILE A 331 19.98 -3.05 -3.49
N ALA A 332 20.74 -3.96 -4.08
CA ALA A 332 20.46 -4.55 -5.38
C ALA A 332 20.03 -6.02 -5.24
N ASP A 333 18.86 -6.37 -5.77
CA ASP A 333 18.40 -7.75 -5.87
C ASP A 333 19.07 -8.45 -7.07
N MET A 334 19.96 -9.39 -6.78
CA MET A 334 20.73 -10.16 -7.76
C MET A 334 20.18 -11.59 -7.97
N SER A 335 18.94 -11.86 -7.54
CA SER A 335 18.32 -13.20 -7.70
C SER A 335 18.16 -13.62 -9.16
N THR A 336 17.76 -12.69 -10.03
CA THR A 336 18.00 -12.78 -11.48
C THR A 336 18.76 -11.56 -11.95
N VAL A 337 19.56 -11.74 -12.99
CA VAL A 337 20.39 -10.69 -13.53
C VAL A 337 19.90 -10.34 -14.92
N ASN A 338 19.61 -9.05 -15.10
CA ASN A 338 19.27 -8.49 -16.38
C ASN A 338 20.45 -7.73 -16.97
N VAL A 339 20.52 -7.67 -18.29
CA VAL A 339 21.43 -6.82 -19.02
C VAL A 339 20.60 -5.87 -19.85
N GLU A 340 20.79 -4.58 -19.58
CA GLU A 340 20.10 -3.50 -20.28
C GLU A 340 20.99 -3.02 -21.42
N VAL A 341 20.56 -3.29 -22.65
CA VAL A 341 21.31 -3.05 -23.89
C VAL A 341 20.64 -1.95 -24.70
N LYS A 342 21.44 -1.09 -25.35
CA LYS A 342 20.95 0.06 -26.11
C LYS A 342 21.08 -0.19 -27.61
N VAL A 343 20.00 -0.67 -28.24
CA VAL A 343 20.00 -1.06 -29.66
C VAL A 343 19.65 0.13 -30.55
N ASP A 344 20.38 0.34 -31.64
CA ASP A 344 20.14 1.45 -32.58
C ASP A 344 18.75 1.38 -33.26
N GLU A 345 18.18 2.54 -33.61
CA GLU A 345 16.89 2.69 -34.31
C GLU A 345 16.79 1.90 -35.63
N THR A 346 17.90 1.69 -36.34
CA THR A 346 17.94 0.93 -37.60
C THR A 346 17.85 -0.59 -37.39
N GLU A 347 18.13 -1.07 -36.18
CA GLU A 347 18.23 -2.49 -35.87
C GLU A 347 17.11 -2.97 -34.93
N ILE A 348 16.50 -2.05 -34.18
CA ILE A 348 15.45 -2.38 -33.22
C ILE A 348 14.25 -3.11 -33.85
N ASP A 349 13.91 -2.83 -35.10
CA ASP A 349 12.80 -3.48 -35.81
C ASP A 349 13.02 -4.99 -35.98
N LYS A 350 14.28 -5.43 -36.05
CA LYS A 350 14.65 -6.85 -36.20
C LYS A 350 14.63 -7.61 -34.86
N VAL A 351 14.61 -6.90 -33.74
CA VAL A 351 14.68 -7.49 -32.39
C VAL A 351 13.27 -7.75 -31.86
N GLU A 352 13.02 -9.01 -31.49
CA GLU A 352 11.77 -9.50 -30.92
C GLU A 352 11.97 -10.11 -29.53
N VAL A 353 10.91 -10.07 -28.71
CA VAL A 353 10.93 -10.68 -27.39
C VAL A 353 11.04 -12.19 -27.53
N GLY A 354 12.01 -12.78 -26.82
CA GLY A 354 12.25 -14.21 -26.76
C GLY A 354 13.38 -14.74 -27.63
N GLN A 355 14.04 -13.87 -28.41
CA GLN A 355 15.22 -14.24 -29.17
C GLN A 355 16.39 -14.64 -28.25
N PRO A 356 17.20 -15.64 -28.66
CA PRO A 356 18.39 -16.04 -27.91
C PRO A 356 19.50 -15.00 -28.07
N VAL A 357 20.17 -14.71 -26.95
CA VAL A 357 21.23 -13.71 -26.86
C VAL A 357 22.46 -14.36 -26.28
N LYS A 358 23.63 -14.07 -26.85
CA LYS A 358 24.91 -14.34 -26.23
C LYS A 358 25.43 -13.05 -25.62
N VAL A 359 25.65 -13.05 -24.31
CA VAL A 359 26.14 -11.89 -23.57
C VAL A 359 27.58 -12.16 -23.12
N LYS A 360 28.48 -11.24 -23.45
CA LYS A 360 29.87 -11.23 -23.01
C LYS A 360 30.05 -10.05 -22.05
N VAL A 361 30.44 -10.35 -20.82
CA VAL A 361 30.71 -9.32 -19.80
C VAL A 361 32.21 -9.04 -19.79
N ASP A 362 32.60 -7.77 -19.90
CA ASP A 362 34.00 -7.38 -20.08
C ASP A 362 34.92 -7.89 -18.96
N ALA A 363 34.39 -7.97 -17.74
CA ALA A 363 35.09 -8.46 -16.56
C ALA A 363 35.45 -9.97 -16.60
N PHE A 364 34.77 -10.77 -17.43
CA PHE A 364 34.93 -12.22 -17.49
C PHE A 364 35.66 -12.73 -18.74
N GLY A 365 36.29 -11.83 -19.50
CA GLY A 365 37.07 -12.19 -20.69
C GLY A 365 36.18 -12.79 -21.77
N GLU A 366 36.53 -13.97 -22.29
CA GLU A 366 35.83 -14.65 -23.41
C GLU A 366 34.65 -15.54 -22.98
N LYS A 367 34.22 -15.50 -21.72
CA LYS A 367 33.06 -16.29 -21.27
C LYS A 367 31.77 -15.74 -21.88
N GLU A 368 31.09 -16.56 -22.69
CA GLU A 368 29.76 -16.27 -23.23
C GLU A 368 28.68 -16.78 -22.27
N ILE A 369 27.72 -15.92 -21.92
CA ILE A 369 26.57 -16.24 -21.09
C ILE A 369 25.34 -16.27 -21.99
N VAL A 370 24.56 -17.35 -21.94
CA VAL A 370 23.33 -17.46 -22.72
C VAL A 370 22.19 -16.76 -21.98
N GLY A 371 21.53 -15.83 -22.68
CA GLY A 371 20.38 -15.09 -22.20
C GLY A 371 19.25 -15.05 -23.21
N LYS A 372 18.13 -14.45 -22.82
CA LYS A 372 16.93 -14.29 -23.64
C LYS A 372 16.42 -12.87 -23.56
N VAL A 373 15.97 -12.31 -24.69
CA VAL A 373 15.31 -11.00 -24.70
C VAL A 373 13.97 -11.10 -23.97
N THR A 374 13.79 -10.37 -22.88
CA THR A 374 12.55 -10.37 -22.09
C THR A 374 11.67 -9.16 -22.40
N GLN A 375 12.29 -8.01 -22.63
CA GLN A 375 11.54 -6.77 -22.83
C GLN A 375 12.22 -5.87 -23.87
N LYS A 376 11.40 -5.33 -24.77
CA LYS A 376 11.77 -4.26 -25.71
C LYS A 376 11.00 -3.00 -25.32
N THR A 377 11.73 -1.96 -24.92
CA THR A 377 11.12 -0.71 -24.47
C THR A 377 10.71 0.13 -25.69
N PRO A 378 9.45 0.61 -25.78
CA PRO A 378 9.01 1.41 -26.93
C PRO A 378 9.54 2.85 -26.90
N LEU A 379 10.16 3.26 -25.79
CA LEU A 379 10.72 4.60 -25.61
C LEU A 379 12.16 4.66 -26.14
N ALA A 380 12.39 5.60 -27.07
CA ALA A 380 13.74 5.92 -27.53
C ALA A 380 14.50 6.75 -26.48
N VAL A 381 15.73 6.37 -26.18
CA VAL A 381 16.67 7.13 -25.35
C VAL A 381 17.68 7.85 -26.25
N GLY A 382 17.91 9.13 -26.00
CA GLY A 382 18.97 9.90 -26.65
C GLY A 382 20.32 9.66 -25.98
N LYS A 383 21.42 9.80 -26.72
CA LYS A 383 22.78 9.58 -26.21
C LYS A 383 23.18 10.57 -25.11
N SER A 384 22.53 11.75 -25.04
CA SER A 384 22.84 12.81 -24.07
C SER A 384 21.69 13.14 -23.11
N GLN A 385 21.18 12.15 -22.36
CA GLN A 385 20.46 12.42 -21.10
C GLN A 385 21.39 12.23 -19.90
N THR A 386 22.46 13.01 -19.82
CA THR A 386 23.11 13.28 -18.53
C THR A 386 22.23 14.25 -17.74
N SER A 387 21.45 13.68 -16.81
CA SER A 387 20.66 14.42 -15.84
C SER A 387 21.60 15.11 -14.85
N GLY A 388 22.07 16.32 -15.14
CA GLY A 388 22.83 17.12 -14.19
C GLY A 388 23.75 18.16 -14.83
N GLY A 389 23.27 19.41 -14.91
CA GLY A 389 24.11 20.58 -15.21
C GLY A 389 23.81 21.25 -16.55
N LEU A 390 23.82 22.58 -16.50
CA LEU A 390 23.49 23.53 -17.57
C LEU A 390 24.11 23.14 -18.92
N SER A 391 23.34 22.43 -19.75
CA SER A 391 23.79 21.92 -21.05
C SER A 391 23.28 22.82 -22.16
N THR A 392 24.20 23.50 -22.84
CA THR A 392 24.00 24.12 -24.14
C THR A 392 23.41 23.08 -25.10
N ASN A 393 22.17 23.32 -25.55
CA ASN A 393 21.52 22.51 -26.59
C ASN A 393 22.29 22.65 -27.91
N ILE A 394 23.33 21.85 -28.10
CA ILE A 394 23.91 21.64 -29.42
C ILE A 394 22.94 20.69 -30.14
N ASN A 395 22.18 21.22 -31.09
CA ASN A 395 21.34 20.43 -32.01
C ASN A 395 22.24 19.58 -32.93
N VAL A 396 22.87 18.54 -32.37
CA VAL A 396 23.35 17.42 -33.18
C VAL A 396 22.17 16.48 -33.30
N GLN A 397 21.91 16.01 -34.52
CA GLN A 397 20.90 15.02 -34.81
C GLN A 397 21.34 13.71 -34.12
N GLU A 398 20.94 13.53 -32.86
CA GLU A 398 21.40 12.41 -32.03
C GLU A 398 20.81 11.10 -32.57
N ALA A 399 21.66 10.08 -32.72
CA ALA A 399 21.21 8.72 -32.97
C ALA A 399 20.38 8.25 -31.78
N LYS A 400 19.14 7.83 -32.05
CA LYS A 400 18.22 7.29 -31.04
C LYS A 400 18.51 5.81 -30.82
N GLU A 401 18.54 5.41 -29.56
CA GLU A 401 18.70 4.02 -29.16
C GLU A 401 17.44 3.56 -28.42
N PHE A 402 17.15 2.27 -28.48
CA PHE A 402 16.04 1.64 -27.78
C PHE A 402 16.58 0.69 -26.73
N ARG A 403 15.99 0.76 -25.53
CA ARG A 403 16.37 -0.08 -24.41
C ARG A 403 15.78 -1.48 -24.54
N VAL A 404 16.63 -2.48 -24.59
CA VAL A 404 16.27 -3.90 -24.62
C VAL A 404 16.79 -4.56 -23.34
N VAL A 405 15.92 -5.25 -22.61
CA VAL A 405 16.27 -5.99 -21.39
C VAL A 405 16.44 -7.47 -21.75
N ILE A 406 17.56 -8.02 -21.30
CA ILE A 406 17.97 -9.39 -21.59
C ILE A 406 18.16 -10.09 -20.24
N GLU A 407 17.43 -11.16 -20.00
CA GLU A 407 17.59 -11.98 -18.79
C GLU A 407 18.66 -13.04 -19.03
N LEU A 408 19.60 -13.16 -18.09
CA LEU A 408 20.63 -14.20 -18.12
C LEU A 408 20.05 -15.49 -17.51
N VAL A 409 20.03 -16.57 -18.28
CA VAL A 409 19.35 -17.83 -17.90
C VAL A 409 20.36 -18.89 -17.47
N GLU A 410 21.44 -19.05 -18.22
CA GLU A 410 22.47 -20.08 -17.96
C GLU A 410 23.75 -19.43 -17.44
N MET A 411 23.98 -19.53 -16.13
CA MET A 411 25.14 -18.94 -15.47
C MET A 411 25.85 -19.99 -14.61
N THR A 412 27.18 -20.07 -14.73
CA THR A 412 28.02 -20.83 -13.79
C THR A 412 28.05 -20.11 -12.43
N GLU A 413 28.15 -20.84 -11.31
CA GLU A 413 28.17 -20.25 -9.96
C GLU A 413 29.25 -19.17 -9.80
N ASP A 414 30.44 -19.36 -10.37
CA ASP A 414 31.53 -18.38 -10.37
C ASP A 414 31.16 -17.05 -11.05
N VAL A 415 30.39 -17.13 -12.14
CA VAL A 415 29.94 -15.95 -12.89
C VAL A 415 28.84 -15.24 -12.11
N ARG A 416 27.94 -16.00 -11.47
CA ARG A 416 26.87 -15.45 -10.63
C ARG A 416 27.42 -14.71 -9.41
N ASP A 417 28.45 -15.24 -8.77
CA ASP A 417 29.07 -14.61 -7.59
C ASP A 417 30.04 -13.48 -7.93
N GLY A 418 30.62 -13.47 -9.13
CA GLY A 418 31.50 -12.39 -9.58
C GLY A 418 30.78 -11.23 -10.26
N LEU A 419 29.53 -11.42 -10.71
CA LEU A 419 28.77 -10.35 -11.37
C LEU A 419 28.48 -9.23 -10.38
N ARG A 420 28.63 -7.98 -10.83
CA ARG A 420 28.28 -6.80 -10.05
C ARG A 420 27.34 -5.90 -10.86
N PRO A 421 26.36 -5.25 -10.21
CA PRO A 421 25.58 -4.21 -10.86
C PRO A 421 26.50 -3.15 -11.50
N GLY A 422 26.15 -2.71 -12.71
CA GLY A 422 26.88 -1.67 -13.45
C GLY A 422 28.06 -2.17 -14.29
N MET A 423 28.33 -3.47 -14.37
CA MET A 423 29.34 -4.00 -15.30
C MET A 423 28.93 -3.80 -16.76
N SER A 424 29.88 -3.41 -17.61
CA SER A 424 29.67 -3.34 -19.07
C SER A 424 29.53 -4.74 -19.67
N ALA A 425 28.57 -4.89 -20.58
CA ALA A 425 28.32 -6.13 -21.28
C ALA A 425 28.04 -5.88 -22.76
N THR A 426 28.55 -6.74 -23.62
CA THR A 426 28.24 -6.77 -25.05
C THR A 426 27.27 -7.92 -25.32
N ALA A 427 26.12 -7.60 -25.91
CA ALA A 427 25.11 -8.58 -26.25
C ALA A 427 25.03 -8.77 -27.77
N VAL A 428 25.09 -10.03 -28.19
CA VAL A 428 24.88 -10.46 -29.58
C VAL A 428 23.52 -11.15 -29.65
N ILE A 429 22.52 -10.44 -30.15
CA ILE A 429 21.14 -10.89 -30.28
C ILE A 429 20.99 -11.62 -31.61
N THR A 430 20.54 -12.87 -31.61
CA THR A 430 20.25 -13.59 -32.86
C THR A 430 18.82 -13.29 -33.31
N THR A 431 18.67 -12.50 -34.36
CA THR A 431 17.35 -12.05 -34.85
C THR A 431 16.63 -13.09 -35.69
N LYS A 432 17.35 -13.68 -36.66
CA LYS A 432 16.84 -14.74 -37.54
C LYS A 432 17.91 -15.81 -37.74
N THR A 433 17.50 -17.06 -37.75
CA THR A 433 18.33 -18.22 -38.10
C THR A 433 17.67 -18.91 -39.28
N GLN A 434 18.44 -19.16 -40.34
CA GLN A 434 17.96 -19.92 -41.48
C GLN A 434 18.93 -21.04 -41.81
N GLU A 435 18.39 -22.23 -42.02
CA GLU A 435 19.17 -23.43 -42.30
C GLU A 435 19.24 -23.70 -43.80
N ASN A 436 20.33 -24.35 -44.23
CA ASN A 436 20.59 -24.78 -45.61
C ASN A 436 20.44 -23.64 -46.64
N VAL A 437 21.27 -22.61 -46.51
CA VAL A 437 21.19 -21.41 -47.36
C VAL A 437 22.38 -21.29 -48.30
N ILE A 438 22.11 -20.82 -49.52
CA ILE A 438 23.14 -20.38 -50.45
C ILE A 438 23.68 -19.05 -49.94
N ALA A 439 24.89 -19.06 -49.38
CA ALA A 439 25.53 -17.90 -48.81
C ALA A 439 26.62 -17.38 -49.75
N VAL A 440 26.58 -16.09 -50.02
CA VAL A 440 27.60 -15.42 -50.83
C VAL A 440 28.20 -14.28 -50.01
N PRO A 441 29.52 -14.02 -50.08
CA PRO A 441 30.13 -12.90 -49.37
C PRO A 441 29.44 -11.57 -49.72
N LEU A 442 29.22 -10.71 -48.72
CA LEU A 442 28.59 -9.39 -48.88
C LEU A 442 29.21 -8.54 -50.00
N GLN A 443 30.50 -8.73 -50.24
CA GLN A 443 31.28 -8.01 -51.24
C GLN A 443 30.88 -8.32 -52.69
N ALA A 444 30.15 -9.41 -52.92
CA ALA A 444 29.79 -9.88 -54.26
C ALA A 444 28.47 -9.32 -54.80
N VAL A 445 27.62 -8.80 -53.92
CA VAL A 445 26.32 -8.24 -54.31
C VAL A 445 26.49 -6.78 -54.67
N ILE A 446 26.07 -6.42 -55.89
CA ILE A 446 26.07 -5.03 -56.36
C ILE A 446 24.66 -4.53 -56.60
N GLU A 447 24.44 -3.24 -56.33
CA GLU A 447 23.20 -2.55 -56.66
C GLU A 447 23.39 -1.73 -57.95
N LYS A 448 22.63 -2.05 -59.00
CA LYS A 448 22.57 -1.24 -60.22
C LYS A 448 21.30 -0.40 -60.22
N LYS A 449 21.43 0.90 -60.48
CA LYS A 449 20.28 1.75 -60.81
C LYS A 449 19.77 1.36 -62.22
N PRO A 450 18.46 1.19 -62.43
CA PRO A 450 17.95 0.96 -63.78
C PRO A 450 18.27 2.18 -64.64
N GLU A 451 18.85 1.93 -65.82
CA GLU A 451 19.09 2.95 -66.83
C GLU A 451 17.72 3.41 -67.35
N ALA A 452 17.36 4.68 -67.08
CA ALA A 452 16.08 5.24 -67.48
C ALA A 452 15.95 5.19 -69.01
N ALA A 453 14.94 4.47 -69.51
CA ALA A 453 14.54 4.56 -70.91
C ALA A 453 14.15 6.01 -71.23
N ALA A 454 14.85 6.63 -72.17
CA ALA A 454 14.48 7.92 -72.76
C ALA A 454 13.08 7.79 -73.39
N SER A 455 12.15 8.73 -73.17
CA SER A 455 11.94 9.96 -73.98
C SER A 455 10.54 10.51 -73.67
N PRO A 456 10.06 11.62 -74.27
CA PRO A 456 10.63 12.96 -74.50
C PRO A 456 9.76 14.06 -73.82
N ALA A 457 10.22 15.32 -73.86
CA ALA A 457 9.48 16.48 -73.35
C ALA A 457 8.25 16.84 -74.22
N ILE A 458 7.15 17.25 -73.59
CA ILE A 458 6.29 18.42 -73.92
C ILE A 458 5.31 18.66 -72.73
N GLY A 459 5.01 19.93 -72.48
CA GLY A 459 4.46 20.49 -71.23
C GLY A 459 3.01 20.18 -70.86
N GLY A 460 2.67 20.53 -69.61
CA GLY A 460 1.31 20.58 -69.09
C GLY A 460 1.23 20.27 -67.59
N ASP A 461 0.79 21.24 -66.78
CA ASP A 461 0.56 21.16 -65.33
C ASP A 461 -0.39 20.01 -64.92
N ALA A 462 0.10 19.07 -64.11
CA ALA A 462 -0.65 18.24 -63.16
C ALA A 462 0.31 17.48 -62.22
N PRO A 463 -0.06 17.19 -60.95
CA PRO A 463 0.89 16.78 -59.91
C PRO A 463 1.26 15.29 -60.02
N PRO A 464 2.55 14.88 -59.90
CA PRO A 464 2.89 13.47 -59.94
C PRO A 464 2.80 12.84 -58.56
N THR A 465 1.94 11.83 -58.48
CA THR A 465 1.99 10.75 -57.49
C THR A 465 3.00 9.69 -57.93
N SER A 466 3.55 8.99 -56.92
CA SER A 466 4.13 7.63 -56.93
C SER A 466 5.42 7.31 -57.70
N ASP A 467 6.31 6.68 -56.92
CA ASP A 467 7.30 5.65 -57.23
C ASP A 467 8.61 6.04 -57.93
N LYS A 468 9.63 6.27 -57.09
CA LYS A 468 11.05 6.18 -57.48
C LYS A 468 11.36 4.75 -57.96
N PRO A 469 12.14 4.59 -59.05
CA PRO A 469 12.50 3.27 -59.57
C PRO A 469 13.33 2.47 -58.56
N LYS A 470 12.92 1.23 -58.27
CA LYS A 470 13.65 0.30 -57.37
C LYS A 470 15.00 -0.10 -58.00
N ASN A 471 16.07 0.02 -57.22
CA ASN A 471 17.39 -0.51 -57.58
C ASN A 471 17.32 -2.04 -57.71
N ILE A 472 18.03 -2.61 -58.70
CA ILE A 472 18.11 -4.06 -58.90
C ILE A 472 19.41 -4.57 -58.29
N LYS A 473 19.30 -5.56 -57.40
CA LYS A 473 20.43 -6.26 -56.78
C LYS A 473 20.83 -7.44 -57.65
N GLY A 474 22.12 -7.59 -57.91
CA GLY A 474 22.63 -8.71 -58.71
C GLY A 474 24.05 -9.09 -58.38
N VAL A 475 24.45 -10.26 -58.86
CA VAL A 475 25.76 -10.87 -58.64
C VAL A 475 26.37 -11.22 -60.00
N TYR A 476 27.68 -11.04 -60.16
CA TYR A 476 28.38 -11.50 -61.35
C TYR A 476 28.83 -12.96 -61.20
N VAL A 477 28.35 -13.81 -62.10
CA VAL A 477 28.75 -15.22 -62.21
C VAL A 477 29.79 -15.34 -63.33
N LEU A 478 30.83 -16.14 -63.11
CA LEU A 478 31.87 -16.43 -64.10
C LEU A 478 31.49 -17.66 -64.94
N ASP A 479 31.36 -17.47 -66.25
CA ASP A 479 31.12 -18.56 -67.21
C ASP A 479 32.29 -18.65 -68.21
N VAL A 480 33.18 -19.64 -68.00
CA VAL A 480 34.38 -20.01 -68.79
C VAL A 480 35.49 -18.94 -68.93
N ASN A 481 35.16 -17.64 -68.80
CA ASN A 481 36.03 -16.45 -68.58
C ASN A 481 35.26 -15.12 -68.78
N LYS A 482 33.93 -15.16 -69.00
CA LYS A 482 33.08 -13.98 -69.16
C LYS A 482 32.18 -13.81 -67.94
N THR A 483 31.97 -12.57 -67.51
CA THR A 483 31.07 -12.28 -66.40
C THR A 483 29.63 -12.08 -66.88
N LYS A 484 28.71 -12.88 -66.35
CA LYS A 484 27.26 -12.72 -66.56
C LYS A 484 26.65 -12.06 -65.33
N PHE A 485 25.90 -10.98 -65.54
CA PHE A 485 25.15 -10.37 -64.46
C PHE A 485 23.88 -11.19 -64.23
N VAL A 486 23.71 -11.70 -63.03
CA VAL A 486 22.52 -12.44 -62.63
C VAL A 486 21.81 -11.65 -61.56
N GLU A 487 20.55 -11.31 -61.83
CA GLU A 487 19.69 -10.70 -60.82
C GLU A 487 19.43 -11.72 -59.72
N VAL A 488 19.63 -11.30 -58.47
CA VAL A 488 19.45 -12.17 -57.31
C VAL A 488 18.51 -11.54 -56.30
N GLU A 489 17.65 -12.37 -55.73
CA GLU A 489 16.82 -11.98 -54.61
C GLU A 489 17.58 -12.29 -53.30
N THR A 490 17.89 -11.25 -52.53
CA THR A 490 18.67 -11.37 -51.29
C THR A 490 17.76 -11.61 -50.09
N GLY A 491 18.13 -12.58 -49.25
CA GLY A 491 17.46 -12.90 -47.99
C GLY A 491 18.13 -12.29 -46.77
N ILE A 492 18.32 -13.07 -45.71
CA ILE A 492 18.95 -12.59 -44.47
C ILE A 492 20.44 -12.25 -44.69
N THR A 493 20.90 -11.21 -44.00
CA THR A 493 22.31 -10.82 -43.96
C THR A 493 22.95 -11.31 -42.67
N GLY A 494 24.01 -12.11 -42.80
CA GLY A 494 24.90 -12.47 -41.69
C GLY A 494 26.10 -11.51 -41.59
N GLU A 495 27.07 -11.86 -40.75
CA GLU A 495 28.22 -10.99 -40.43
C GLU A 495 29.15 -10.72 -41.62
N SER A 496 29.40 -11.74 -42.45
CA SER A 496 30.27 -11.64 -43.64
C SER A 496 29.58 -12.03 -44.95
N ASP A 497 28.41 -12.66 -44.86
CA ASP A 497 27.72 -13.31 -45.98
C ASP A 497 26.26 -12.90 -46.04
N ILE A 498 25.69 -12.92 -47.23
CA ILE A 498 24.28 -12.66 -47.49
C ILE A 498 23.64 -13.89 -48.14
N GLN A 499 22.43 -14.21 -47.72
CA GLN A 499 21.65 -15.27 -48.33
C GLN A 499 21.14 -14.85 -49.71
N ILE A 500 21.16 -15.79 -50.64
CA ILE A 500 20.47 -15.66 -51.93
C ILE A 500 19.31 -16.66 -51.96
N ILE A 501 18.09 -16.15 -52.15
CA ILE A 501 16.84 -16.94 -52.20
C ILE A 501 16.61 -17.45 -53.63
N ALA A 502 16.86 -16.60 -54.62
CA ALA A 502 16.62 -16.91 -56.02
C ALA A 502 17.71 -16.29 -56.92
N GLY A 503 18.00 -16.96 -58.03
CA GLY A 503 18.90 -16.48 -59.09
C GLY A 503 20.25 -17.21 -59.16
N LEU A 504 20.66 -17.95 -58.13
CA LEU A 504 21.97 -18.59 -58.09
C LEU A 504 21.88 -20.07 -57.70
N SER A 505 22.76 -20.90 -58.26
CA SER A 505 22.83 -22.35 -57.95
C SER A 505 24.12 -22.72 -57.24
N GLU A 506 24.06 -23.77 -56.42
CA GLU A 506 25.21 -24.29 -55.68
C GLU A 506 26.38 -24.65 -56.62
N GLY A 507 27.59 -24.21 -56.26
CA GLY A 507 28.81 -24.48 -57.02
C GLY A 507 29.13 -23.52 -58.16
N GLN A 508 28.29 -22.50 -58.42
CA GLN A 508 28.63 -21.44 -59.37
C GLN A 508 29.76 -20.55 -58.82
N GLU A 509 30.61 -20.04 -59.69
CA GLU A 509 31.69 -19.13 -59.29
C GLU A 509 31.20 -17.68 -59.35
N VAL A 510 31.22 -17.02 -58.21
CA VAL A 510 30.80 -15.63 -58.05
C VAL A 510 32.01 -14.71 -57.90
N VAL A 511 31.96 -13.55 -58.55
CA VAL A 511 32.99 -12.52 -58.46
C VAL A 511 32.81 -11.68 -57.19
N THR A 512 33.82 -11.64 -56.30
CA THR A 512 33.73 -10.99 -54.97
C THR A 512 34.54 -9.70 -54.84
N GLY A 513 35.46 -9.39 -55.76
CA GLY A 513 36.20 -8.12 -55.71
C GLY A 513 37.21 -7.92 -56.85
N PRO A 514 37.85 -6.73 -56.94
CA PRO A 514 37.66 -5.52 -56.13
C PRO A 514 36.33 -4.77 -56.41
N SER A 515 35.75 -4.11 -55.41
CA SER A 515 34.46 -3.39 -55.53
C SER A 515 34.43 -2.31 -56.63
N ARG A 516 35.56 -1.62 -56.86
CA ARG A 516 35.72 -0.64 -57.96
C ARG A 516 35.56 -1.29 -59.34
N VAL A 517 36.02 -2.52 -59.48
CA VAL A 517 35.97 -3.30 -60.72
C VAL A 517 34.57 -3.87 -60.89
N LEU A 518 33.96 -4.41 -59.83
CA LEU A 518 32.57 -4.90 -59.82
C LEU A 518 31.54 -3.83 -60.25
N ASN A 519 31.71 -2.57 -59.81
CA ASN A 519 30.78 -1.48 -60.17
C ASN A 519 30.92 -0.98 -61.61
N THR A 520 32.08 -1.21 -62.24
CA THR A 520 32.37 -0.76 -63.62
C THR A 520 32.32 -1.90 -64.64
N LEU A 521 32.14 -3.14 -64.18
CA LEU A 521 32.00 -4.31 -65.04
C LEU A 521 30.72 -4.24 -65.88
N LYS A 522 30.88 -4.56 -67.17
CA LYS A 522 29.76 -4.75 -68.11
C LYS A 522 29.56 -6.25 -68.36
N GLU A 523 28.33 -6.65 -68.62
CA GLU A 523 28.00 -8.03 -68.96
C GLU A 523 28.83 -8.50 -70.16
N GLY A 524 29.38 -9.71 -70.09
CA GLY A 524 30.23 -10.31 -71.13
C GLY A 524 31.69 -9.88 -71.13
N THR A 525 32.15 -9.09 -70.15
CA THR A 525 33.57 -8.68 -70.04
C THR A 525 34.46 -9.88 -69.73
N VAL A 526 35.57 -10.02 -70.46
CA VAL A 526 36.59 -11.04 -70.18
C VAL A 526 37.41 -10.58 -68.98
N VAL A 527 37.37 -11.36 -67.91
CA VAL A 527 38.10 -11.07 -66.66
C VAL A 527 39.23 -12.08 -66.47
N LYS A 528 40.29 -11.65 -65.80
CA LYS A 528 41.42 -12.52 -65.46
C LYS A 528 41.32 -12.89 -63.98
N ARG A 529 41.35 -14.19 -63.67
CA ARG A 529 41.27 -14.68 -62.29
C ARG A 529 42.52 -14.25 -61.52
N GLN A 530 42.32 -13.52 -60.42
CA GLN A 530 43.35 -13.36 -59.41
C GLN A 530 43.29 -14.57 -58.47
N VAL A 531 44.32 -15.40 -58.49
CA VAL A 531 44.48 -16.46 -57.48
C VAL A 531 44.97 -15.78 -56.20
N LYS A 532 44.07 -15.66 -55.22
CA LYS A 532 44.42 -15.21 -53.87
C LYS A 532 45.40 -16.24 -53.28
N LYS A 533 46.61 -15.80 -52.88
CA LYS A 533 47.48 -16.59 -51.99
C LYS A 533 46.71 -16.77 -50.67
N GLU A 534 46.30 -17.99 -50.37
CA GLU A 534 45.83 -18.37 -49.03
C GLU A 534 46.99 -18.23 -48.03
N GLY A 535 46.70 -17.69 -46.84
CA GLY A 535 47.65 -17.55 -45.74
C GLY A 535 48.08 -16.12 -45.44
N ALA A 536 47.15 -15.29 -44.98
CA ALA A 536 47.47 -14.18 -44.09
C ALA A 536 46.53 -14.30 -42.90
N GLU A 537 46.89 -15.23 -42.00
CA GLU A 537 46.40 -15.24 -40.63
C GLU A 537 46.57 -13.84 -40.04
N THR A 538 45.46 -13.38 -39.49
CA THR A 538 45.27 -12.21 -38.66
C THR A 538 46.34 -12.11 -37.57
N ALA A 539 47.27 -11.17 -37.75
CA ALA A 539 47.99 -10.54 -36.66
C ALA A 539 47.79 -9.03 -36.76
N SER A 540 46.71 -8.53 -36.16
CA SER A 540 46.66 -7.16 -35.67
C SER A 540 45.82 -7.12 -34.40
N LYS A 541 46.47 -6.55 -33.38
CA LYS A 541 45.97 -6.20 -32.05
C LYS A 541 44.61 -5.56 -32.02
#